data_AF-F4EV71-F1
#
_entry.id   AF-F4EV71-F1
#
_cell.length_a   1.000
_cell.length_b   1.000
_cell.length_c   1.000
_cell.angle_alpha   90.00
_cell.angle_beta   90.00
_cell.angle_gamma   90.00
#
_symmetry.space_group_name_H-M   'P 1'
#
loop_
_entity.id
_entity.type
_entity.pdbx_description
1 polymer ?
#
loop_
_entity_poly.entity_id
_entity_poly.type
_entity_poly.pdbx_seq_one_letter_code
_entity_poly.pdbx_strand_id
1 'polypeptide(L)'
;MSQPVTTNPLIIMLINMTVVFIVLISLSLLIRLIHAVDPTRKKETPVSVAAPAAAPIAAPEPVRAPEPEGLSAEVVAAIAAAVTLAGFSAGAIRTIRPLARDGWKNSGRALR
;
A
#
# COMPACT_ATOMS: atom_id res chain seq x y z
N MET A 1 29.29 19.64 -10.51
CA MET A 1 28.49 20.88 -10.37
C MET A 1 27.32 20.80 -11.34
N SER A 2 26.20 20.18 -10.96
CA SER A 2 24.98 20.14 -11.78
C SER A 2 24.33 21.53 -11.74
N GLN A 3 24.47 22.30 -12.81
CA GLN A 3 23.77 23.57 -12.93
C GLN A 3 22.25 23.34 -12.96
N PRO A 4 21.45 24.23 -12.37
CA PRO A 4 20.00 24.16 -12.49
C PRO A 4 19.63 24.33 -13.96
N VAL A 5 18.97 23.31 -14.52
CA VAL A 5 18.55 23.25 -15.94
C VAL A 5 17.65 24.40 -16.37
N THR A 6 17.06 25.14 -15.41
CA THR A 6 16.42 26.44 -15.63
C THR A 6 16.50 27.27 -14.34
N THR A 7 16.72 28.58 -14.43
CA THR A 7 16.82 29.49 -13.26
C THR A 7 15.51 30.23 -12.95
N ASN A 8 14.47 30.04 -13.77
CA ASN A 8 13.23 30.79 -13.67
C ASN A 8 12.20 30.05 -12.78
N PRO A 9 11.72 30.64 -11.66
CA PRO A 9 10.80 29.98 -10.74
C PRO A 9 9.44 29.63 -11.36
N LEU A 10 8.95 30.41 -12.34
CA LEU A 10 7.69 30.11 -13.02
C LEU A 10 7.80 28.85 -13.89
N ILE A 11 8.97 28.64 -14.52
CA ILE A 11 9.24 27.47 -15.36
C ILE A 11 9.33 26.21 -14.50
N ILE A 12 9.97 26.30 -13.34
CA ILE A 12 10.08 25.18 -12.40
C ILE A 12 8.69 24.72 -11.92
N MET A 13 7.82 25.67 -11.59
CA MET A 13 6.44 25.36 -11.20
C MET A 13 5.65 24.68 -12.32
N LEU A 14 5.77 25.20 -13.55
CA LEU A 14 5.09 24.65 -14.72
C LEU A 14 5.57 23.24 -15.04
N ILE A 15 6.88 22.98 -15.01
CA ILE A 15 7.46 21.65 -15.22
C ILE A 15 6.90 20.64 -14.21
N ASN A 16 6.92 20.97 -12.91
CA ASN A 16 6.44 20.05 -11.88
C ASN A 16 4.94 19.73 -12.06
N MET A 17 4.12 20.74 -12.31
CA MET A 17 2.70 20.53 -12.58
C MET A 17 2.49 19.65 -13.82
N THR A 18 3.14 19.96 -14.94
CA THR A 18 3.00 19.21 -16.18
C THR A 18 3.48 17.76 -16.06
N VAL A 19 4.61 17.48 -15.41
CA VAL A 19 5.13 16.12 -15.24
C VAL A 19 4.15 15.26 -14.44
N VAL A 20 3.61 15.79 -13.34
CA VAL A 20 2.60 15.09 -12.53
C VAL A 20 1.36 14.78 -13.37
N PHE A 21 0.85 15.75 -14.14
CA PHE A 21 -0.29 15.52 -15.03
C PHE A 21 -0.01 14.46 -16.09
N ILE A 22 1.15 14.48 -16.75
CA ILE A 22 1.54 13.48 -17.75
C ILE A 22 1.53 12.08 -17.16
N VAL A 23 2.10 11.91 -15.97
CA VAL A 23 2.14 10.60 -15.30
C VAL A 23 0.73 10.11 -14.99
N LEU A 24 -0.14 10.96 -14.44
CA LEU A 24 -1.52 10.59 -14.12
C LEU A 24 -2.35 10.24 -15.36
N ILE A 25 -2.23 11.04 -16.43
CA ILE A 25 -2.91 10.78 -17.71
C ILE A 25 -2.40 9.47 -18.31
N SER A 26 -1.09 9.22 -18.28
CA SER A 26 -0.49 7.99 -18.81
C SER A 26 -0.99 6.76 -18.06
N LEU A 27 -1.08 6.82 -16.74
CA LEU A 27 -1.60 5.71 -15.94
C LEU A 27 -3.09 5.47 -16.21
N SER A 28 -3.87 6.54 -16.35
CA SER A 28 -5.29 6.45 -16.72
C SER A 28 -5.49 5.83 -18.11
N LEU A 29 -4.72 6.28 -19.10
CA LEU A 29 -4.74 5.74 -20.46
C LEU A 29 -4.29 4.27 -20.47
N LEU A 30 -3.24 3.91 -19.74
CA LEU A 30 -2.74 2.55 -19.68
C LEU A 30 -3.79 1.60 -19.11
N ILE A 31 -4.47 1.99 -18.04
CA ILE A 31 -5.56 1.19 -17.46
C ILE A 31 -6.70 1.04 -18.47
N ARG A 32 -7.14 2.13 -19.11
CA ARG A 32 -8.20 2.09 -20.14
C ARG A 32 -7.80 1.25 -21.35
N LEU A 33 -6.55 1.33 -21.77
CA LEU A 33 -6.02 0.57 -22.91
C LEU A 33 -5.99 -0.91 -22.59
N ILE A 34 -5.51 -1.29 -21.40
CA ILE A 34 -5.55 -2.68 -20.94
C ILE A 34 -7.00 -3.16 -20.86
N HIS A 35 -7.92 -2.38 -20.29
CA HIS A 35 -9.34 -2.73 -20.25
C HIS A 35 -10.02 -2.86 -21.63
N ALA A 36 -9.58 -2.09 -22.62
CA ALA A 36 -10.12 -2.13 -23.97
C ALA A 36 -9.53 -3.27 -24.80
N VAL A 37 -8.23 -3.56 -24.62
CA VAL A 37 -7.52 -4.64 -25.31
C VAL A 37 -7.77 -5.99 -24.63
N ASP A 38 -8.09 -5.99 -23.33
CA ASP A 38 -8.52 -7.17 -22.56
C ASP A 38 -9.93 -7.58 -23.00
N PRO A 39 -10.06 -8.54 -23.93
CA PRO A 39 -11.34 -8.97 -24.48
C PRO A 39 -12.03 -9.95 -23.53
N THR A 40 -11.45 -10.24 -22.36
CA THR A 40 -11.96 -11.23 -21.40
C THR A 40 -12.87 -10.62 -20.34
N ARG A 41 -13.11 -9.30 -20.38
CA ARG A 41 -14.11 -8.60 -19.57
C ARG A 41 -15.52 -9.01 -19.98
N LYS A 42 -15.95 -10.18 -19.51
CA LYS A 42 -17.36 -10.55 -19.42
C LYS A 42 -18.06 -9.42 -18.64
N LYS A 43 -19.00 -8.78 -19.33
CA LYS A 43 -19.91 -7.75 -18.84
C LYS A 43 -20.45 -8.12 -17.45
N GLU A 44 -19.89 -7.54 -16.39
CA GLU A 44 -20.57 -7.51 -15.10
C GLU A 44 -21.75 -6.55 -15.26
N THR A 45 -22.88 -7.15 -15.62
CA THR A 45 -24.21 -6.58 -15.43
C THR A 45 -24.34 -6.12 -13.98
N PRO A 46 -24.86 -4.92 -13.71
CA PRO A 46 -25.12 -4.48 -12.35
C PRO A 46 -26.26 -5.34 -11.80
N VAL A 47 -25.94 -6.38 -11.06
CA VAL A 47 -26.93 -7.20 -10.36
C VAL A 47 -27.25 -6.48 -9.05
N SER A 48 -28.18 -5.54 -9.16
CA SER A 48 -29.17 -5.32 -8.10
C SER A 48 -29.97 -6.62 -7.97
N VAL A 49 -29.75 -7.40 -6.91
CA VAL A 49 -30.77 -8.27 -6.32
C VAL A 49 -30.52 -8.34 -4.82
N ALA A 50 -31.63 -8.17 -4.09
CA ALA A 50 -31.80 -8.26 -2.67
C ALA A 50 -31.21 -9.52 -2.01
N ALA A 51 -30.96 -9.38 -0.72
CA ALA A 51 -30.56 -10.41 0.23
C ALA A 51 -31.35 -11.72 0.13
N PRO A 52 -30.70 -12.84 0.49
CA PRO A 52 -31.28 -13.73 1.49
C PRO A 52 -30.37 -13.78 2.72
N ALA A 53 -30.96 -13.58 3.90
CA ALA A 53 -30.33 -13.85 5.17
C ALA A 53 -29.97 -15.34 5.28
N ALA A 54 -28.68 -15.64 5.43
CA ALA A 54 -28.21 -16.95 5.85
C ALA A 54 -27.84 -16.87 7.34
N ALA A 55 -28.51 -17.69 8.15
CA ALA A 55 -28.24 -17.85 9.58
C ALA A 55 -26.78 -18.28 9.81
N PRO A 56 -26.11 -17.80 10.88
CA PRO A 56 -24.70 -18.08 11.10
C PRO A 56 -24.51 -19.52 11.57
N ILE A 57 -23.78 -20.30 10.77
CA ILE A 57 -23.19 -21.58 11.19
C ILE A 57 -21.97 -21.23 12.04
N ALA A 58 -21.96 -21.65 13.30
CA ALA A 58 -20.85 -21.43 14.22
C ALA A 58 -19.57 -22.11 13.70
N ALA A 59 -18.56 -21.30 13.36
CA ALA A 59 -17.21 -21.75 13.08
C ALA A 59 -16.43 -21.90 14.42
N PRO A 60 -15.55 -22.91 14.55
CA PRO A 60 -14.85 -23.20 15.79
C PRO A 60 -13.98 -22.03 16.27
N GLU A 61 -13.92 -21.86 17.59
CA GLU A 61 -13.21 -20.77 18.28
C GLU A 61 -11.76 -20.62 17.76
N PRO A 62 -11.34 -19.40 17.43
CA PRO A 62 -9.92 -19.13 17.28
C PRO A 62 -9.29 -19.36 18.66
N VAL A 63 -8.41 -20.35 18.76
CA VAL A 63 -7.51 -20.51 19.90
C VAL A 63 -6.78 -19.18 20.06
N ARG A 64 -7.19 -18.41 21.07
CA ARG A 64 -6.61 -17.12 21.41
C ARG A 64 -5.17 -17.37 21.81
N ALA A 65 -4.27 -17.19 20.85
CA ALA A 65 -2.85 -17.04 21.14
C ALA A 65 -2.70 -15.88 22.15
N PRO A 66 -1.74 -15.97 23.09
CA PRO A 66 -1.55 -14.95 24.11
C PRO A 66 -1.47 -13.58 23.45
N GLU A 67 -2.26 -12.62 23.94
CA GLU A 67 -2.18 -11.24 23.48
C GLU A 67 -0.72 -10.78 23.59
N PRO A 68 -0.04 -10.47 22.47
CA PRO A 68 1.30 -9.94 22.57
C PRO A 68 1.17 -8.54 23.16
N GLU A 69 1.55 -8.36 24.42
CA GLU A 69 1.85 -7.04 24.96
C GLU A 69 2.99 -6.46 24.11
N GLY A 70 2.62 -5.64 23.11
CA GLY A 70 3.54 -5.18 22.08
C GLY A 70 2.85 -4.89 20.74
N LEU A 71 3.48 -5.33 19.64
CA LEU A 71 2.96 -5.13 18.28
C LEU A 71 1.64 -5.89 18.11
N SER A 72 0.67 -5.26 17.44
CA SER A 72 -0.59 -5.91 17.15
C SER A 72 -0.37 -7.17 16.28
N ALA A 73 -1.20 -8.19 16.51
CA ALA A 73 -1.08 -9.48 15.84
C ALA A 73 -1.16 -9.34 14.31
N GLU A 74 -1.91 -8.36 13.81
CA GLU A 74 -2.02 -8.02 12.40
C GLU A 74 -0.68 -7.56 11.82
N VAL A 75 0.07 -6.74 12.56
CA VAL A 75 1.40 -6.27 12.12
C VAL A 75 2.39 -7.41 12.09
N VAL A 76 2.37 -8.29 13.10
CA VAL A 76 3.21 -9.49 13.14
C VAL A 76 2.89 -10.41 11.96
N ALA A 77 1.61 -10.65 11.68
CA ALA A 77 1.15 -11.46 10.55
C ALA A 77 1.56 -10.87 9.19
N ALA A 78 1.42 -9.54 9.03
CA ALA A 78 1.82 -8.85 7.81
C ALA A 78 3.33 -8.94 7.56
N ILE A 79 4.15 -8.75 8.60
CA ILE A 79 5.61 -8.90 8.52
C ILE A 79 5.97 -10.34 8.18
N ALA A 80 5.34 -11.33 8.85
CA ALA A 80 5.58 -12.74 8.56
C ALA A 80 5.22 -13.12 7.11
N ALA A 81 4.06 -12.68 6.62
CA ALA A 81 3.64 -12.90 5.24
C ALA A 81 4.62 -12.29 4.24
N ALA A 82 5.06 -11.05 4.45
CA ALA A 82 6.03 -10.39 3.57
C ALA A 82 7.38 -11.13 3.52
N VAL A 83 7.87 -11.60 4.67
CA VAL A 83 9.11 -12.39 4.74
C VAL A 83 8.96 -13.74 4.03
N THR A 84 7.79 -14.38 4.14
CA THR A 84 7.50 -15.62 3.40
C THR A 84 7.44 -15.42 1.89
N LEU A 85 6.86 -14.31 1.42
CA LEU A 85 6.85 -13.95 0.00
C LEU A 85 8.25 -13.62 -0.53
N ALA A 86 9.14 -13.11 0.32
CA ALA A 86 10.54 -12.89 -0.02
C ALA A 86 11.37 -14.18 -0.11
N GLY A 87 10.76 -15.36 0.09
CA GLY A 87 11.39 -16.67 -0.06
C GLY A 87 12.01 -17.25 1.22
N PHE A 88 11.79 -16.61 2.38
CA PHE A 88 12.27 -17.10 3.67
C PHE A 88 11.16 -17.82 4.41
N SER A 89 11.44 -18.96 5.06
CA SER A 89 10.40 -19.67 5.82
C SER A 89 9.95 -18.87 7.04
N ALA A 90 8.73 -19.12 7.53
CA ALA A 90 8.21 -18.47 8.74
C ALA A 90 9.11 -18.70 9.98
N GLY A 91 9.91 -19.77 9.99
CA GLY A 91 10.93 -20.05 11.02
C GLY A 91 12.20 -19.20 10.92
N ALA A 92 12.37 -18.39 9.87
CA ALA A 92 13.49 -17.46 9.72
C ALA A 92 13.36 -16.24 10.65
N ILE A 93 12.16 -15.94 11.15
CA ILE A 93 11.90 -14.79 12.01
C ILE A 93 12.20 -15.17 13.46
N ARG A 94 13.35 -14.72 13.99
CA ARG A 94 13.77 -15.00 15.37
C ARG A 94 13.06 -14.10 16.38
N THR A 95 13.02 -12.80 16.14
CA THR A 95 12.39 -11.79 17.01
C THR A 95 11.92 -10.59 16.18
N ILE A 96 10.82 -9.97 16.59
CA ILE A 96 10.34 -8.69 16.06
C ILE A 96 10.34 -7.69 17.22
N ARG A 97 11.13 -6.62 17.12
CA ARG A 97 11.15 -5.56 18.14
C ARG A 97 10.88 -4.20 17.50
N PRO A 98 9.96 -3.39 18.05
CA PRO A 98 9.74 -2.05 17.58
C PRO A 98 10.96 -1.20 18.00
N LEU A 99 11.54 -0.47 17.05
CA LEU A 99 12.65 0.43 17.31
C LEU A 99 12.11 1.86 17.42
N ALA A 100 12.39 2.55 18.53
CA ALA A 100 12.12 3.97 18.64
C ALA A 100 12.92 4.72 17.57
N ARG A 101 12.24 5.40 16.64
CA ARG A 101 12.86 6.25 15.63
C ARG A 101 12.65 7.71 15.98
N ASP A 102 13.60 8.25 16.74
CA ASP A 102 13.59 9.66 17.15
C ASP A 102 14.23 10.58 16.08
N GLY A 103 15.07 10.02 15.20
CA GLY A 103 15.88 10.79 14.26
C GLY A 103 15.11 11.46 13.11
N TRP A 104 13.99 10.89 12.64
CA TRP A 104 13.22 11.41 11.50
C TRP A 104 12.06 12.31 11.91
N LYS A 105 11.45 12.04 13.06
CA LYS A 105 10.28 12.81 13.53
C LYS A 105 10.65 14.24 13.96
N ASN A 106 11.93 14.50 14.25
CA ASN A 106 12.40 15.79 14.77
C ASN A 106 13.40 16.53 13.87
N SER A 107 13.73 16.01 12.68
CA SER A 107 14.77 16.58 11.81
C SER A 107 14.48 18.02 11.34
N GLY A 108 13.20 18.44 11.37
CA GLY A 108 12.78 19.82 11.06
C GLY A 108 12.44 20.68 12.28
N ARG A 109 12.41 20.13 13.51
CA ARG A 109 12.07 20.88 14.74
C ARG A 109 13.28 21.26 15.59
N ALA A 110 14.43 20.61 15.37
CA ALA A 110 15.67 20.87 16.13
C ALA A 110 16.48 22.09 15.64
N LEU A 111 15.97 22.87 14.67
CA LEU A 111 16.62 24.05 14.10
C LEU A 111 15.96 25.38 14.51
N ARG A 112 15.41 25.46 15.72
CA ARG A 112 14.94 26.73 16.31
C ARG A 112 15.74 27.09 17.55
#